data_AF-A0A084SGZ7-F1
#
_entry.id   AF-A0A084SGZ7-F1
#
_cell.length_a   1.000
_cell.length_b   1.000
_cell.length_c   1.000
_cell.angle_alpha   90.00
_cell.angle_beta   90.00
_cell.angle_gamma   90.00
#
_symmetry.space_group_name_H-M   'P 1'
#
loop_
_entity.id
_entity.type
_entity.pdbx_description
1 polymer ?
#
loop_
_entity_poly.entity_id
_entity_poly.type
_entity_poly.pdbx_seq_one_letter_code
_entity_poly.pdbx_strand_id
1 'polypeptide(L)'
;MDPRERVKKPEPERTQPIRNWNVLFPGSPPRTPPPGGAPAPGGAPPPGEAVSRGVEMGYRVIEEYLRQGQNVARTMGIPSPGGAPADDGLQNRMGAMLRSFTDFASLWMELMGRMGAGGAASAPGVTPPVGTAGPFPAGAAPAAPEPPKAVAPAPQVVPEPQAVVPLALTLDLDSPRRVEVSLELRPRSSTLPLVVHDLRAPEPDKPRITGVGLECLSEEERVILHLQVPEAHPPGVYSGLIVDERTGLPRGTLTVRIPPR
;
A
#
# COMPACT_ATOMS: atom_id res chain seq x y z
N MET A 1 4.71 -53.37 -44.98
CA MET A 1 4.34 -52.23 -44.12
C MET A 1 5.20 -52.30 -42.89
N ASP A 2 6.18 -51.40 -42.77
CA ASP A 2 7.26 -51.50 -41.77
C ASP A 2 6.92 -50.74 -40.47
N PRO A 3 6.94 -51.39 -39.29
CA PRO A 3 6.41 -50.83 -38.04
C PRO A 3 7.39 -49.92 -37.27
N ARG A 4 8.31 -49.20 -37.93
CA ARG A 4 9.35 -48.40 -37.25
C ARG A 4 9.59 -47.00 -37.81
N GLU A 5 8.63 -46.43 -38.53
CA GLU A 5 8.76 -45.06 -39.02
C GLU A 5 8.47 -44.06 -37.90
N ARG A 6 9.52 -43.58 -37.24
CA ARG A 6 9.41 -42.57 -36.19
C ARG A 6 8.92 -41.25 -36.79
N VAL A 7 7.78 -40.76 -36.32
CA VAL A 7 7.21 -39.45 -36.65
C VAL A 7 8.26 -38.36 -36.38
N LYS A 8 8.85 -37.81 -37.45
CA LYS A 8 9.78 -36.67 -37.35
C LYS A 8 8.97 -35.39 -37.24
N LYS A 9 9.14 -34.67 -36.13
CA LYS A 9 8.58 -33.34 -35.94
C LYS A 9 9.21 -32.39 -36.97
N PRO A 10 8.42 -31.57 -37.69
CA PRO A 10 8.97 -30.59 -38.62
C PRO A 10 9.85 -29.60 -37.86
N GLU A 11 11.00 -29.26 -38.42
CA GLU A 11 11.90 -28.27 -37.83
C GLU A 11 11.21 -26.90 -37.84
N PRO A 12 11.08 -26.23 -36.68
CA PRO A 12 10.46 -24.91 -36.63
C PRO A 12 11.34 -23.92 -37.38
N GLU A 13 10.72 -23.09 -38.23
CA GLU A 13 11.42 -22.03 -38.93
C GLU A 13 12.14 -21.12 -37.92
N ARG A 14 13.46 -20.96 -38.12
CA ARG A 14 14.28 -20.00 -37.39
C ARG A 14 13.89 -18.59 -37.79
N THR A 15 12.85 -18.08 -37.15
CA THR A 15 12.55 -16.66 -37.15
C THR A 15 13.62 -15.95 -36.33
N GLN A 16 14.34 -15.02 -36.96
CA GLN A 16 15.30 -14.18 -36.27
C GLN A 16 14.63 -13.44 -35.10
N PRO A 17 15.40 -12.99 -34.08
CA PRO A 17 14.83 -12.24 -32.97
C PRO A 17 14.01 -11.07 -33.51
N ILE A 18 12.71 -11.03 -33.17
CA ILE A 18 11.82 -9.95 -33.56
C ILE A 18 12.26 -8.69 -32.80
N ARG A 19 13.16 -7.92 -33.41
CA ARG A 19 13.64 -6.63 -32.88
C ARG A 19 12.68 -5.47 -33.20
N ASN A 20 11.41 -5.77 -33.48
CA ASN A 20 10.42 -4.78 -33.85
C ASN A 20 9.40 -4.63 -32.73
N TRP A 21 9.69 -3.72 -31.79
CA TRP A 21 8.85 -3.41 -30.63
C TRP A 21 7.50 -2.76 -31.01
N ASN A 22 7.34 -2.29 -32.25
CA ASN A 22 6.12 -1.64 -32.73
C ASN A 22 4.91 -2.59 -32.83
N VAL A 23 5.11 -3.91 -32.78
CA VAL A 23 4.01 -4.89 -32.84
C VAL A 23 3.31 -5.07 -31.49
N LEU A 24 3.98 -4.75 -30.37
CA LEU A 24 3.41 -4.88 -29.02
C LEU A 24 2.48 -3.72 -28.63
N PHE A 25 2.45 -2.63 -29.40
CA PHE A 25 1.59 -1.47 -29.15
C PHE A 25 0.75 -1.13 -30.40
N PRO A 26 -0.37 -1.83 -30.64
CA PRO A 26 -1.28 -1.49 -31.73
C PRO A 26 -1.99 -0.16 -31.40
N GLY A 27 -1.53 0.94 -31.98
CA GLY A 27 -2.12 2.27 -31.77
C GLY A 27 -1.40 3.44 -32.44
N SER A 28 -0.16 3.27 -32.90
CA SER A 28 0.55 4.31 -33.65
C SER A 28 0.25 4.19 -35.15
N PRO A 29 -0.36 5.19 -35.82
CA PRO A 29 -0.61 5.12 -37.25
C PRO A 29 0.71 5.10 -38.04
N PRO A 30 0.76 4.37 -39.17
CA PRO A 30 1.95 4.33 -40.02
C PRO A 30 2.22 5.72 -40.58
N ARG A 31 3.35 6.31 -40.19
CA ARG A 31 3.83 7.60 -40.72
C ARG A 31 4.46 7.33 -42.08
N THR A 32 3.67 7.33 -43.15
CA THR A 32 4.19 7.42 -44.52
C THR A 32 4.83 8.79 -44.71
N PRO A 33 6.12 8.89 -45.08
CA PRO A 33 6.73 10.17 -45.38
C PRO A 33 6.21 10.69 -46.73
N PRO A 34 5.76 11.95 -46.83
CA PRO A 34 5.43 12.57 -48.10
C PRO A 34 6.72 12.91 -48.88
N PRO A 35 6.71 12.81 -50.23
CA PRO A 35 7.83 13.26 -51.03
C PRO A 35 7.81 14.80 -51.14
N GLY A 36 8.90 15.44 -50.73
CA GLY A 36 9.24 16.80 -51.18
C GLY A 36 8.75 18.00 -50.35
N GLY A 37 8.51 17.86 -49.05
CA GLY A 37 8.19 19.00 -48.17
C GLY A 37 9.35 19.37 -47.24
N ALA A 38 9.79 20.62 -47.28
CA ALA A 38 10.79 21.19 -46.37
C ALA A 38 10.41 20.96 -44.88
N PRO A 39 11.39 20.78 -43.98
CA PRO A 39 11.13 20.39 -42.59
C PRO A 39 10.47 21.53 -41.81
N ALA A 40 9.31 21.24 -41.21
CA ALA A 40 8.68 22.11 -40.22
C ALA A 40 9.46 22.05 -38.88
N PRO A 41 9.54 23.16 -38.12
CA PRO A 41 10.19 23.19 -36.82
C PRO A 41 9.26 22.58 -35.77
N GLY A 42 9.36 21.27 -35.58
CA GLY A 42 8.61 20.51 -34.60
C GLY A 42 9.35 19.21 -34.31
N GLY A 43 10.51 19.35 -33.65
CA GLY A 43 11.48 18.28 -33.45
C GLY A 43 10.89 17.07 -32.74
N ALA A 44 11.10 15.89 -33.34
CA ALA A 44 11.01 14.65 -32.60
C ALA A 44 12.03 14.70 -31.45
N PRO A 45 11.65 14.24 -30.24
CA PRO A 45 12.55 14.26 -29.10
C PRO A 45 13.83 13.50 -29.43
N PRO A 46 15.01 14.05 -29.09
CA PRO A 46 16.28 13.40 -29.41
C PRO A 46 16.31 12.00 -28.77
N PRO A 47 16.95 11.00 -29.40
CA PRO A 47 16.96 9.62 -28.93
C PRO A 47 17.50 9.44 -27.49
N GLY A 48 18.23 10.43 -26.96
CA GLY A 48 18.62 10.47 -25.55
C GLY A 48 17.45 10.63 -24.57
N GLU A 49 16.37 11.31 -24.96
CA GLU A 49 15.24 11.60 -24.07
C GLU A 49 14.44 10.35 -23.70
N ALA A 50 14.33 9.38 -24.61
CA ALA A 50 13.67 8.11 -24.35
C ALA A 50 14.43 7.26 -23.31
N VAL A 51 15.76 7.26 -23.38
CA VAL A 51 16.61 6.55 -22.41
C VAL A 51 16.58 7.26 -21.06
N SER A 52 16.68 8.59 -21.04
CA SER A 52 16.55 9.38 -19.81
C SER A 52 15.21 9.14 -19.12
N ARG A 53 14.10 9.12 -19.87
CA ARG A 53 12.76 8.85 -19.34
C ARG A 53 12.61 7.42 -18.81
N GLY A 54 13.25 6.44 -19.46
CA GLY A 54 13.27 5.05 -18.98
C GLY A 54 14.02 4.89 -17.66
N VAL A 55 15.17 5.57 -17.53
CA VAL A 55 15.97 5.58 -16.29
C VAL A 55 15.22 6.28 -15.16
N GLU A 56 14.58 7.41 -15.43
CA GLU A 56 13.75 8.14 -14.46
C GLU A 56 12.57 7.28 -13.95
N MET A 57 11.87 6.58 -14.85
CA MET A 57 10.82 5.64 -14.47
C MET A 57 11.35 4.47 -13.64
N GLY A 58 12.54 3.96 -13.94
CA GLY A 58 13.20 2.92 -13.16
C GLY A 58 13.50 3.35 -11.72
N TYR A 59 14.07 4.56 -11.55
CA TYR A 59 14.32 5.11 -10.22
C TYR A 59 13.03 5.36 -9.43
N ARG A 60 11.96 5.82 -10.08
CA ARG A 60 10.66 6.05 -9.43
C ARG A 60 10.04 4.78 -8.86
N VAL A 61 10.18 3.65 -9.55
CA VAL A 61 9.72 2.35 -9.04
C VAL A 61 10.55 1.93 -7.83
N ILE A 62 11.87 2.08 -7.88
CA ILE A 62 12.77 1.75 -6.76
C ILE A 62 12.45 2.63 -5.54
N GLU A 63 12.21 3.92 -5.73
CA GLU A 63 11.80 4.84 -4.66
C GLU A 63 10.45 4.44 -4.04
N GLU A 64 9.47 4.05 -4.85
CA GLU A 64 8.17 3.59 -4.32
C GLU A 64 8.33 2.29 -3.52
N TYR A 65 9.18 1.35 -3.98
CA TYR A 65 9.50 0.14 -3.23
C TYR A 65 10.24 0.43 -1.91
N LEU A 66 11.18 1.37 -1.91
CA LEU A 66 11.85 1.80 -0.68
C LEU A 66 10.87 2.46 0.29
N ARG A 67 9.96 3.29 -0.22
CA ARG A 67 8.93 3.96 0.59
C ARG A 67 7.94 2.96 1.17
N GLN A 68 7.50 1.99 0.37
CA GLN A 68 6.61 0.93 0.81
C GLN A 68 7.31 0.00 1.82
N GLY A 69 8.58 -0.35 1.59
CA GLY A 69 9.41 -1.10 2.52
C GLY A 69 9.62 -0.38 3.85
N GLN A 70 9.88 0.94 3.83
CA GLN A 70 9.97 1.76 5.04
C GLN A 70 8.65 1.85 5.80
N ASN A 71 7.51 1.97 5.10
CA ASN A 71 6.21 1.95 5.75
C ASN A 71 5.94 0.59 6.39
N VAL A 72 6.19 -0.51 5.70
CA VAL A 72 6.06 -1.87 6.25
C VAL A 72 7.00 -2.05 7.44
N ALA A 73 8.26 -1.63 7.36
CA ALA A 73 9.23 -1.72 8.44
C ALA A 73 8.87 -0.82 9.64
N ARG A 74 8.21 0.32 9.44
CA ARG A 74 7.65 1.13 10.54
C ARG A 74 6.44 0.48 11.20
N THR A 75 5.65 -0.26 10.42
CA THR A 75 4.43 -0.91 10.91
C THR A 75 4.72 -2.27 11.56
N MET A 76 5.71 -3.00 11.05
CA MET A 76 6.22 -4.27 11.57
C MET A 76 7.47 -4.12 12.46
N GLY A 77 7.95 -2.90 12.67
CA GLY A 77 9.10 -2.60 13.51
C GLY A 77 8.81 -2.93 14.97
N ILE A 78 8.99 -4.20 15.32
CA ILE A 78 9.18 -4.65 16.69
C ILE A 78 10.41 -3.87 17.18
N PRO A 79 10.31 -3.05 18.25
CA PRO A 79 11.49 -2.39 18.79
C PRO A 79 12.44 -3.48 19.29
N SER A 80 13.51 -3.74 18.53
CA SER A 80 14.62 -4.58 18.97
C SER A 80 15.44 -3.74 19.95
N PRO A 81 15.45 -4.03 21.25
CA PRO A 81 16.37 -3.40 22.16
C PRO A 81 17.76 -3.97 21.88
N GLY A 82 18.72 -3.07 21.66
CA GLY A 82 20.14 -3.40 21.58
C GLY A 82 20.60 -4.14 22.84
N GLY A 83 21.52 -5.08 22.63
CA GLY A 83 21.85 -6.15 23.58
C GLY A 83 22.59 -5.75 24.86
N ALA A 84 22.35 -6.55 25.89
CA ALA A 84 23.15 -6.81 27.10
C ALA A 84 22.56 -8.07 27.81
N PRO A 85 23.25 -8.71 28.78
CA PRO A 85 23.23 -10.16 28.99
C PRO A 85 21.94 -10.75 29.58
N ALA A 86 21.81 -12.06 29.41
CA ALA A 86 20.58 -12.84 29.30
C ALA A 86 19.65 -12.98 30.53
N ASP A 87 19.85 -12.26 31.64
CA ASP A 87 19.04 -12.45 32.85
C ASP A 87 18.15 -11.24 33.23
N ASP A 88 18.46 -10.02 32.80
CA ASP A 88 17.65 -8.81 33.12
C ASP A 88 16.47 -8.57 32.15
N GLY A 89 16.41 -9.34 31.06
CA GLY A 89 15.48 -9.11 29.95
C GLY A 89 14.02 -9.36 30.29
N LEU A 90 13.71 -10.38 31.10
CA LEU A 90 12.33 -10.72 31.45
C LEU A 90 11.74 -9.70 32.43
N GLN A 91 12.53 -9.26 33.41
CA GLN A 91 12.10 -8.32 34.44
C GLN A 91 11.92 -6.92 33.88
N ASN A 92 12.82 -6.47 33.00
CA ASN A 92 12.65 -5.22 32.26
C ASN A 92 11.49 -5.27 31.26
N ARG A 93 11.25 -6.43 30.62
CA ARG A 93 10.08 -6.62 29.75
C ARG A 93 8.77 -6.59 30.52
N MET A 94 8.72 -7.23 31.69
CA MET A 94 7.56 -7.18 32.59
C MET A 94 7.34 -5.75 33.10
N GLY A 95 8.41 -5.02 33.41
CA GLY A 95 8.38 -3.62 33.82
C GLY A 95 7.87 -2.69 32.70
N ALA A 96 8.35 -2.86 31.47
CA ALA A 96 7.87 -2.12 30.31
C ALA A 96 6.40 -2.45 30.00
N MET A 97 6.00 -3.71 30.16
CA MET A 97 4.62 -4.15 29.97
C MET A 97 3.69 -3.55 31.05
N LEU A 98 4.09 -3.58 32.33
CA LEU A 98 3.36 -2.92 33.43
C LEU A 98 3.23 -1.42 33.19
N ARG A 99 4.27 -0.76 32.69
CA ARG A 99 4.23 0.67 32.36
C ARG A 99 3.26 0.94 31.20
N SER A 100 3.29 0.13 30.15
CA SER A 100 2.33 0.22 29.04
C SER A 100 0.88 0.00 29.48
N PHE A 101 0.65 -0.89 30.44
CA PHE A 101 -0.68 -1.13 31.01
C PHE A 101 -1.15 0.04 31.87
N THR A 102 -0.21 0.70 32.57
CA THR A 102 -0.50 1.91 33.37
C THR A 102 -0.85 3.08 32.47
N ASP A 103 -0.09 3.30 31.39
CA ASP A 103 -0.36 4.36 30.41
C ASP A 103 -1.70 4.15 29.71
N PHE A 104 -2.04 2.89 29.39
CA PHE A 104 -3.36 2.54 28.86
C PHE A 104 -4.49 2.82 29.86
N ALA A 105 -4.31 2.44 31.14
CA ALA A 105 -5.29 2.72 32.17
C ALA A 105 -5.48 4.23 32.40
N SER A 106 -4.42 5.03 32.32
CA SER A 106 -4.48 6.50 32.40
C SER A 106 -5.25 7.10 31.23
N LEU A 107 -4.99 6.64 30.00
CA LEU A 107 -5.75 7.05 28.81
C LEU A 107 -7.23 6.66 28.91
N TRP A 108 -7.53 5.46 29.42
CA TRP A 108 -8.90 5.01 29.64
C TRP A 108 -9.64 5.85 30.70
N MET A 109 -8.96 6.19 31.80
CA MET A 109 -9.51 7.06 32.85
C MET A 109 -9.68 8.50 32.36
N GLU A 110 -8.76 9.02 31.55
CA GLU A 110 -8.88 10.32 30.90
C GLU A 110 -10.08 10.36 29.94
N LEU A 111 -10.27 9.29 29.15
CA LEU A 111 -11.41 9.13 28.26
C LEU A 111 -12.74 9.09 29.03
N MET A 112 -12.80 8.36 30.14
CA MET A 112 -13.97 8.32 31.03
C MET A 112 -14.23 9.67 31.70
N GLY A 113 -13.19 10.38 32.14
CA GLY A 113 -13.31 11.74 32.70
C GLY A 113 -13.81 12.74 31.67
N ARG A 114 -13.34 12.64 30.42
CA ARG A 114 -13.79 13.48 29.30
C ARG A 114 -15.24 13.21 28.90
N MET A 115 -15.71 11.97 29.07
CA MET A 115 -17.10 11.60 28.82
C MET A 115 -18.04 11.97 30.00
N GLY A 116 -17.52 12.00 31.23
CA GLY A 116 -18.27 12.40 32.43
C GLY A 116 -18.39 13.91 32.67
N ALA A 117 -17.49 14.73 32.12
CA ALA A 117 -17.46 16.18 32.34
C ALA A 117 -18.29 17.02 31.33
N GLY A 118 -19.01 16.37 30.40
CA GLY A 118 -19.81 17.02 29.35
C GLY A 118 -21.13 17.66 29.81
N GLY A 119 -21.18 18.27 31.00
CA GLY A 119 -22.42 18.83 31.54
C GLY A 119 -22.21 20.02 32.47
N ALA A 120 -21.84 21.19 31.93
CA ALA A 120 -22.32 22.50 32.39
C ALA A 120 -21.80 23.62 31.47
N ALA A 121 -22.73 24.28 30.78
CA ALA A 121 -22.50 25.48 29.98
C ALA A 121 -22.26 26.71 30.87
N SER A 122 -21.46 27.68 30.41
CA SER A 122 -21.69 29.13 30.57
C SER A 122 -20.76 29.95 29.67
N ALA A 123 -21.36 30.95 29.01
CA ALA A 123 -20.91 31.64 27.81
C ALA A 123 -20.03 32.90 28.08
N PRO A 124 -19.38 33.47 27.03
CA PRO A 124 -18.37 34.51 27.12
C PRO A 124 -18.93 35.93 26.87
N GLY A 125 -18.27 36.94 27.43
CA GLY A 125 -18.47 38.32 26.98
C GLY A 125 -18.03 39.40 27.96
N VAL A 126 -16.73 39.73 27.99
CA VAL A 126 -16.24 41.07 28.36
C VAL A 126 -14.90 41.35 27.63
N THR A 127 -14.95 42.18 26.60
CA THR A 127 -13.86 43.10 26.18
C THR A 127 -14.19 44.47 26.77
N PRO A 128 -13.29 45.46 27.05
CA PRO A 128 -12.36 46.08 26.07
C PRO A 128 -11.14 46.80 26.77
N PRO A 129 -10.59 47.98 26.36
CA PRO A 129 -10.04 48.47 25.07
C PRO A 129 -8.64 49.18 25.13
N VAL A 130 -8.03 49.33 23.94
CA VAL A 130 -7.45 50.55 23.27
C VAL A 130 -6.65 51.62 24.05
N GLY A 131 -5.50 52.02 23.48
CA GLY A 131 -4.88 53.36 23.59
C GLY A 131 -3.58 53.49 22.76
N THR A 132 -3.59 54.11 21.57
CA THR A 132 -3.26 55.53 21.22
C THR A 132 -1.79 55.86 20.92
N ALA A 133 -1.53 56.09 19.62
CA ALA A 133 -0.77 57.17 18.95
C ALA A 133 0.53 57.77 19.55
N GLY A 134 1.58 57.86 18.70
CA GLY A 134 2.62 58.89 18.80
C GLY A 134 3.97 58.56 18.13
N PRO A 135 4.55 59.41 17.26
CA PRO A 135 5.74 59.13 16.44
C PRO A 135 7.04 59.66 17.07
N PHE A 136 8.22 59.13 16.69
CA PHE A 136 9.50 59.82 16.39
C PHE A 136 10.65 58.79 16.28
N PRO A 137 11.56 58.92 15.28
CA PRO A 137 12.76 58.09 15.15
C PRO A 137 14.00 58.80 15.72
N ALA A 138 14.87 58.08 16.44
CA ALA A 138 16.33 58.23 16.41
C ALA A 138 17.01 57.46 17.56
N GLY A 139 17.82 56.45 17.19
CA GLY A 139 19.12 56.14 17.80
C GLY A 139 19.18 55.65 19.25
N ALA A 140 19.30 54.33 19.44
CA ALA A 140 20.12 53.74 20.51
C ALA A 140 20.45 52.25 20.24
N ALA A 141 21.73 51.94 20.38
CA ALA A 141 22.48 50.70 20.71
C ALA A 141 21.84 49.28 20.67
N PRO A 142 22.66 48.23 20.37
CA PRO A 142 22.19 46.89 20.04
C PRO A 142 21.69 46.11 21.27
N ALA A 143 20.49 45.55 21.16
CA ALA A 143 19.94 44.61 22.14
C ALA A 143 20.06 43.17 21.65
N ALA A 144 20.32 42.28 22.61
CA ALA A 144 20.57 40.85 22.50
C ALA A 144 19.56 40.06 21.61
N PRO A 145 19.97 38.91 21.05
CA PRO A 145 19.09 38.08 20.23
C PRO A 145 17.86 37.64 21.04
N GLU A 146 16.67 38.03 20.55
CA GLU A 146 15.40 37.55 21.07
C GLU A 146 15.25 36.03 20.82
N PRO A 147 14.66 35.28 21.76
CA PRO A 147 14.29 33.89 21.53
C PRO A 147 13.27 33.80 20.37
N PRO A 148 13.29 32.71 19.58
CA PRO A 148 12.42 32.58 18.43
C PRO A 148 10.95 32.69 18.85
N LYS A 149 10.27 33.69 18.27
CA LYS A 149 8.82 33.85 18.31
C LYS A 149 8.18 32.53 17.89
N ALA A 150 7.45 31.90 18.81
CA ALA A 150 6.67 30.71 18.53
C ALA A 150 5.72 31.01 17.36
N VAL A 151 5.97 30.32 16.25
CA VAL A 151 5.06 30.30 15.10
C VAL A 151 3.74 29.73 15.60
N ALA A 152 2.66 30.50 15.46
CA ALA A 152 1.33 30.04 15.80
C ALA A 152 1.07 28.69 15.07
N PRO A 153 0.59 27.65 15.77
CA PRO A 153 0.30 26.38 15.14
C PRO A 153 -0.74 26.60 14.03
N ALA A 154 -0.39 26.16 12.82
CA ALA A 154 -1.32 26.14 11.69
C ALA A 154 -2.62 25.44 12.12
N PRO A 155 -3.80 25.89 11.63
CA PRO A 155 -5.07 25.27 11.95
C PRO A 155 -4.99 23.77 11.64
N GLN A 156 -5.10 22.97 12.69
CA GLN A 156 -5.17 21.52 12.56
C GLN A 156 -6.45 21.24 11.78
N VAL A 157 -6.30 20.79 10.54
CA VAL A 157 -7.40 20.25 9.73
C VAL A 157 -7.87 19.01 10.48
N VAL A 158 -8.95 19.18 11.26
CA VAL A 158 -9.62 18.09 11.95
C VAL A 158 -10.05 17.11 10.86
N PRO A 159 -9.50 15.88 10.81
CA PRO A 159 -9.94 14.90 9.83
C PRO A 159 -11.39 14.56 10.16
N GLU A 160 -12.29 14.99 9.27
CA GLU A 160 -13.70 14.67 9.33
C GLU A 160 -13.86 13.15 9.38
N PRO A 161 -14.62 12.60 10.34
CA PRO A 161 -14.73 11.16 10.53
C PRO A 161 -15.40 10.52 9.31
N GLN A 162 -14.60 9.90 8.46
CA GLN A 162 -15.09 9.13 7.32
C GLN A 162 -15.88 7.93 7.86
N ALA A 163 -17.17 7.89 7.53
CA ALA A 163 -18.03 6.78 7.89
C ALA A 163 -17.46 5.46 7.35
N VAL A 164 -17.14 4.54 8.26
CA VAL A 164 -16.68 3.20 7.94
C VAL A 164 -17.90 2.41 7.49
N VAL A 165 -18.07 2.24 6.18
CA VAL A 165 -19.12 1.39 5.63
C VAL A 165 -18.71 -0.08 5.84
N PRO A 166 -19.53 -0.91 6.49
CA PRO A 166 -19.18 -2.29 6.79
C PRO A 166 -19.17 -3.12 5.50
N LEU A 167 -18.04 -3.74 5.19
CA LEU A 167 -17.90 -4.64 4.06
C LEU A 167 -18.55 -6.00 4.36
N ALA A 168 -19.52 -6.41 3.54
CA ALA A 168 -20.09 -7.75 3.64
C ALA A 168 -19.21 -8.77 2.89
N LEU A 169 -18.60 -9.71 3.60
CA LEU A 169 -17.78 -10.78 3.02
C LEU A 169 -18.54 -12.12 3.05
N THR A 170 -18.62 -12.78 1.91
CA THR A 170 -19.11 -14.17 1.79
C THR A 170 -17.94 -15.05 1.35
N LEU A 171 -17.73 -16.16 2.05
CA LEU A 171 -16.67 -17.12 1.75
C LEU A 171 -17.29 -18.40 1.17
N ASP A 172 -16.97 -18.70 -0.08
CA ASP A 172 -17.26 -19.97 -0.73
C ASP A 172 -15.97 -20.81 -0.75
N LEU A 173 -15.91 -21.77 0.18
CA LEU A 173 -14.70 -22.55 0.48
C LEU A 173 -14.95 -24.04 0.21
N ASP A 174 -14.25 -24.58 -0.79
CA ASP A 174 -14.16 -26.01 -1.06
C ASP A 174 -12.81 -26.54 -0.58
N SER A 175 -12.79 -27.17 0.60
CA SER A 175 -11.58 -27.75 1.17
C SER A 175 -11.90 -28.99 2.02
N PRO A 176 -11.23 -30.13 1.78
CA PRO A 176 -11.33 -31.32 2.63
C PRO A 176 -10.54 -31.18 3.93
N ARG A 177 -9.74 -30.11 4.07
CA ARG A 177 -8.93 -29.82 5.26
C ARG A 177 -9.42 -28.55 5.94
N ARG A 178 -9.17 -28.43 7.25
CA ARG A 178 -9.31 -27.16 7.94
C ARG A 178 -8.38 -26.14 7.29
N VAL A 179 -8.89 -24.95 7.02
CA VAL A 179 -8.14 -23.83 6.43
C VAL A 179 -8.49 -22.57 7.20
N GLU A 180 -7.49 -21.71 7.42
CA GLU A 180 -7.68 -20.37 7.98
C GLU A 180 -7.49 -19.37 6.85
N VAL A 181 -8.47 -18.49 6.63
CA VAL A 181 -8.46 -17.49 5.57
C VAL A 181 -8.48 -16.10 6.21
N SER A 182 -7.52 -15.27 5.82
CA SER A 182 -7.45 -13.86 6.23
C SER A 182 -7.44 -12.99 4.98
N LEU A 183 -8.39 -12.07 4.92
CA LEU A 183 -8.57 -11.15 3.80
C LEU A 183 -8.42 -9.72 4.32
N GLU A 184 -7.47 -8.98 3.76
CA GLU A 184 -7.28 -7.57 4.04
C GLU A 184 -7.54 -6.77 2.77
N LEU A 185 -8.57 -5.94 2.79
CA LEU A 185 -8.95 -5.07 1.67
C LEU A 185 -8.89 -3.62 2.12
N ARG A 186 -8.36 -2.75 1.26
CA ARG A 186 -8.41 -1.30 1.49
C ARG A 186 -9.87 -0.81 1.42
N PRO A 187 -10.21 0.27 2.16
CA PRO A 187 -11.51 0.90 2.03
C PRO A 187 -11.85 1.23 0.57
N ARG A 188 -13.13 1.08 0.20
CA ARG A 188 -13.66 1.33 -1.16
C ARG A 188 -13.11 0.40 -2.25
N SER A 189 -12.54 -0.75 -1.87
CA SER A 189 -12.13 -1.76 -2.86
C SER A 189 -13.29 -2.61 -3.36
N SER A 190 -14.41 -2.69 -2.63
CA SER A 190 -15.59 -3.49 -2.96
C SER A 190 -16.33 -3.04 -4.22
N THR A 191 -16.13 -1.81 -4.67
CA THR A 191 -16.75 -1.29 -5.90
C THR A 191 -15.84 -1.44 -7.13
N LEU A 192 -14.63 -1.96 -6.94
CA LEU A 192 -13.65 -2.13 -8.01
C LEU A 192 -13.68 -3.56 -8.55
N PRO A 193 -13.34 -3.77 -9.83
CA PRO A 193 -13.05 -5.09 -10.36
C PRO A 193 -11.73 -5.58 -9.76
N LEU A 194 -11.81 -6.51 -8.83
CA LEU A 194 -10.66 -7.03 -8.10
C LEU A 194 -10.27 -8.41 -8.65
N VAL A 195 -8.98 -8.64 -8.80
CA VAL A 195 -8.40 -9.94 -9.18
C VAL A 195 -7.41 -10.37 -8.11
N VAL A 196 -7.45 -11.64 -7.74
CA VAL A 196 -6.48 -12.25 -6.84
C VAL A 196 -5.46 -13.01 -7.68
N HIS A 197 -4.17 -12.78 -7.42
CA HIS A 197 -3.12 -13.62 -7.98
C HIS A 197 -3.02 -14.97 -7.26
N ASP A 198 -2.47 -15.97 -7.94
CA ASP A 198 -2.17 -17.29 -7.35
C ASP A 198 -1.44 -17.14 -6.01
N LEU A 199 -1.89 -17.89 -5.01
CA LEU A 199 -1.32 -17.82 -3.67
C LEU A 199 -0.03 -18.62 -3.62
N ARG A 200 1.02 -18.00 -3.10
CA ARG A 200 2.37 -18.54 -3.06
C ARG A 200 2.78 -18.83 -1.63
N ALA A 201 3.40 -19.98 -1.43
CA ALA A 201 4.11 -20.25 -0.19
C ALA A 201 5.43 -19.46 -0.15
N PRO A 202 5.97 -19.17 1.05
CA PRO A 202 7.31 -18.62 1.18
C PRO A 202 8.38 -19.60 0.72
N GLU A 203 8.14 -20.91 0.82
CA GLU A 203 9.05 -21.93 0.30
C GLU A 203 8.81 -22.16 -1.20
N PRO A 204 9.84 -22.02 -2.06
CA PRO A 204 9.69 -22.09 -3.52
C PRO A 204 9.31 -23.48 -4.04
N ASP A 205 9.57 -24.54 -3.26
CA ASP A 205 9.31 -25.93 -3.65
C ASP A 205 7.83 -26.33 -3.48
N LYS A 206 7.03 -25.50 -2.81
CA LYS A 206 5.61 -25.80 -2.57
C LYS A 206 4.75 -25.33 -3.76
N PRO A 207 3.78 -26.15 -4.20
CA PRO A 207 2.87 -25.77 -5.28
C PRO A 207 2.02 -24.57 -4.88
N ARG A 208 1.76 -23.67 -5.82
CA ARG A 208 0.88 -22.51 -5.63
C ARG A 208 -0.58 -22.94 -5.58
N ILE A 209 -1.40 -22.24 -4.82
CA ILE A 209 -2.86 -22.40 -4.87
C ILE A 209 -3.39 -21.53 -6.01
N THR A 210 -3.90 -22.18 -7.05
CA THR A 210 -4.44 -21.55 -8.26
C THR A 210 -5.96 -21.53 -8.23
N GLY A 211 -6.58 -20.70 -9.07
CA GLY A 211 -8.04 -20.67 -9.22
C GLY A 211 -8.78 -19.95 -8.09
N VAL A 212 -8.08 -19.08 -7.36
CA VAL A 212 -8.70 -18.21 -6.36
C VAL A 212 -9.42 -17.08 -7.09
N GLY A 213 -10.74 -16.99 -6.90
CA GLY A 213 -11.59 -15.99 -7.52
C GLY A 213 -12.14 -15.02 -6.49
N LEU A 214 -12.33 -13.76 -6.89
CA LEU A 214 -12.98 -12.76 -6.05
C LEU A 214 -13.99 -12.00 -6.91
N GLU A 215 -15.26 -12.09 -6.51
CA GLU A 215 -16.37 -11.43 -7.19
C GLU A 215 -16.88 -10.27 -6.32
N CYS A 216 -16.89 -9.07 -6.89
CA CYS A 216 -17.40 -7.88 -6.24
C CYS A 216 -18.82 -7.58 -6.75
N LEU A 217 -19.82 -7.72 -5.89
CA LEU A 217 -21.20 -7.33 -6.16
C LEU A 217 -21.39 -5.89 -5.71
N SER A 218 -21.10 -4.95 -6.62
CA SER A 218 -21.08 -3.51 -6.32
C SER A 218 -22.42 -2.95 -5.85
N GLU A 219 -23.54 -3.51 -6.30
CA GLU A 219 -24.88 -3.05 -5.89
C GLU A 219 -25.19 -3.35 -4.41
N GLU A 220 -24.59 -4.41 -3.86
CA GLU A 220 -24.82 -4.88 -2.49
C GLU A 220 -23.64 -4.60 -1.55
N GLU A 221 -22.57 -3.95 -2.05
CA GLU A 221 -21.28 -3.79 -1.35
C GLU A 221 -20.77 -5.11 -0.76
N ARG A 222 -21.03 -6.21 -1.46
CA ARG A 222 -20.70 -7.57 -1.04
C ARG A 222 -19.54 -8.11 -1.87
N VAL A 223 -18.62 -8.81 -1.21
CA VAL A 223 -17.51 -9.51 -1.84
C VAL A 223 -17.68 -11.01 -1.62
N ILE A 224 -17.59 -11.79 -2.69
CA ILE A 224 -17.59 -13.26 -2.65
C ILE A 224 -16.18 -13.75 -2.96
N LEU A 225 -15.58 -14.48 -2.03
CA LEU A 225 -14.28 -15.13 -2.21
C LEU A 225 -14.50 -16.60 -2.52
N HIS A 226 -14.10 -17.04 -3.71
CA HIS A 226 -14.09 -18.45 -4.12
C HIS A 226 -12.69 -19.02 -3.90
N LEU A 227 -12.58 -20.03 -3.04
CA LEU A 227 -11.33 -20.66 -2.70
C LEU A 227 -11.47 -22.18 -2.72
N GLN A 228 -10.68 -22.84 -3.58
CA GLN A 228 -10.55 -24.29 -3.61
C GLN A 228 -9.16 -24.70 -3.13
N VAL A 229 -9.09 -25.57 -2.12
CA VAL A 229 -7.83 -26.09 -1.58
C VAL A 229 -7.83 -27.62 -1.71
N PRO A 230 -7.14 -28.18 -2.72
CA PRO A 230 -7.06 -29.63 -2.89
C PRO A 230 -6.42 -30.34 -1.69
N GLU A 231 -6.85 -31.57 -1.40
CA GLU A 231 -6.36 -32.36 -0.25
C GLU A 231 -4.84 -32.55 -0.24
N ALA A 232 -4.26 -32.72 -1.43
CA ALA A 232 -2.84 -32.95 -1.64
C ALA A 232 -1.96 -31.71 -1.42
N HIS A 233 -2.53 -30.52 -1.19
CA HIS A 233 -1.73 -29.33 -0.93
C HIS A 233 -0.96 -29.47 0.40
N PRO A 234 0.36 -29.16 0.39
CA PRO A 234 1.15 -29.26 1.60
C PRO A 234 0.72 -28.22 2.64
N PRO A 235 0.88 -28.51 3.95
CA PRO A 235 0.64 -27.53 4.99
C PRO A 235 1.61 -26.34 4.86
N GLY A 236 1.13 -25.16 5.24
CA GLY A 236 1.88 -23.92 5.08
C GLY A 236 1.00 -22.69 5.05
N VAL A 237 1.65 -21.54 4.88
CA VAL A 237 0.99 -20.26 4.68
C VAL A 237 1.18 -19.87 3.22
N TYR A 238 0.09 -19.51 2.56
CA TYR A 238 0.05 -19.10 1.17
C TYR A 238 -0.49 -17.68 1.10
N SER A 239 0.23 -16.78 0.43
CA SER A 239 -0.16 -15.38 0.30
C SER A 239 -0.27 -14.95 -1.16
N GLY A 240 -1.24 -14.08 -1.42
CA GLY A 240 -1.48 -13.47 -2.73
C GLY A 240 -1.81 -12.00 -2.60
N LEU A 241 -1.56 -11.27 -3.68
CA LEU A 241 -1.94 -9.86 -3.81
C LEU A 241 -3.31 -9.78 -4.49
N ILE A 242 -4.13 -8.87 -3.97
CA ILE A 242 -5.39 -8.48 -4.58
C ILE A 242 -5.13 -7.18 -5.31
N VAL A 243 -5.35 -7.18 -6.61
CA VAL A 243 -5.10 -6.05 -7.49
C VAL A 243 -6.40 -5.58 -8.13
N ASP A 244 -6.47 -4.29 -8.39
CA ASP A 244 -7.50 -3.71 -9.24
C ASP A 244 -7.17 -4.09 -10.69
N GLU A 245 -8.09 -4.81 -11.33
CA GLU A 245 -7.92 -5.35 -12.68
C GLU A 245 -7.63 -4.26 -13.71
N ARG A 246 -8.23 -3.08 -13.54
CA ARG A 246 -8.11 -1.99 -14.51
C ARG A 246 -6.80 -1.24 -14.40
N THR A 247 -6.29 -1.08 -13.17
CA THR A 247 -5.12 -0.23 -12.92
C THR A 247 -3.86 -1.02 -12.58
N GLY A 248 -3.99 -2.31 -12.25
CA GLY A 248 -2.92 -3.15 -11.72
C GLY A 248 -2.46 -2.75 -10.32
N LEU A 249 -3.14 -1.81 -9.66
CA LEU A 249 -2.72 -1.32 -8.35
C LEU A 249 -3.12 -2.30 -7.23
N PRO A 250 -2.24 -2.53 -6.23
CA PRO A 250 -2.55 -3.39 -5.10
C PRO A 250 -3.64 -2.76 -4.22
N ARG A 251 -4.71 -3.51 -4.00
CA ARG A 251 -5.87 -3.15 -3.16
C ARG A 251 -5.95 -3.93 -1.86
N GLY A 252 -5.22 -5.04 -1.75
CA GLY A 252 -5.26 -5.86 -0.56
C GLY A 252 -4.36 -7.08 -0.63
N THR A 253 -4.48 -7.92 0.38
CA THR A 253 -3.76 -9.18 0.51
C THR A 253 -4.73 -10.29 0.92
N LEU A 254 -4.50 -11.47 0.37
CA LEU A 254 -5.19 -12.69 0.77
C LEU A 254 -4.16 -13.66 1.35
N THR A 255 -4.41 -14.15 2.55
CA THR A 255 -3.57 -15.15 3.21
C THR A 255 -4.40 -16.37 3.55
N VAL A 256 -3.89 -17.54 3.16
CA VAL A 256 -4.51 -18.84 3.41
C VAL A 256 -3.51 -19.70 4.17
N ARG A 257 -3.90 -20.16 5.36
CA ARG A 257 -3.08 -21.05 6.19
C ARG A 257 -3.70 -22.44 6.23
N ILE A 258 -2.90 -23.43 5.86
CA ILE A 258 -3.23 -24.85 5.94
C ILE A 258 -2.46 -25.45 7.13
N PRO A 259 -3.12 -25.78 8.24
CA PRO A 259 -2.47 -26.40 9.39
C PRO A 259 -1.96 -27.81 9.07
N PRO A 260 -0.90 -28.28 9.77
CA PRO A 260 -0.50 -29.68 9.74
C PRO A 260 -1.66 -30.58 10.21
N ARG A 261 -1.69 -31.82 9.72
CA ARG A 261 -2.65 -32.83 10.19
C ARG A 261 -2.32 -33.29 11.58
#